data_AF-A0A8J6HUG4-F1
#
_entry.id   AF-A0A8J6HUG4-F1
#
_cell.length_a   1.000
_cell.length_b   1.000
_cell.length_c   1.000
_cell.angle_alpha   90.00
_cell.angle_beta   90.00
_cell.angle_gamma   90.00
#
_symmetry.space_group_name_H-M   'P 1'
#
loop_
_entity.id
_entity.type
_entity.pdbx_description
1 polymer ?
#
loop_
_entity_poly.entity_id
_entity_poly.type
_entity_poly.pdbx_seq_one_letter_code
_entity_poly.pdbx_strand_id
1 'polypeptide(L)'
;MIWETFEGRWQHFEGLLSSVEERAKHVDAVVRSKEHVIATNNDILELRSEAESLDKFKDEVVDLSRNVLLFLRECSNTSATALADKLKHLEGTYQR
;
A
#
# COMPACT_ATOMS: atom_id res chain seq x y z
N MET A 1 7.17 -2.00 -21.37
CA MET A 1 8.11 -0.88 -21.10
C MET A 1 8.22 -0.68 -19.59
N ILE A 2 9.28 -0.02 -19.09
CA ILE A 2 9.48 0.18 -17.64
C ILE A 2 8.30 0.92 -16.97
N TRP A 3 7.68 1.85 -17.71
CA TRP A 3 6.46 2.55 -17.29
C TRP A 3 5.27 1.60 -17.08
N GLU A 4 4.97 0.74 -18.05
CA GLU A 4 3.85 -0.21 -17.96
C GLU A 4 4.04 -1.21 -16.82
N THR A 5 5.29 -1.63 -16.58
CA THR A 5 5.61 -2.49 -15.44
C THR A 5 5.39 -1.77 -14.12
N PHE A 6 5.86 -0.52 -13.99
CA PHE A 6 5.60 0.31 -12.81
C PHE A 6 4.10 0.50 -12.57
N GLU A 7 3.34 0.91 -13.59
CA GLU A 7 1.90 1.16 -13.50
C GLU A 7 1.15 -0.11 -13.09
N GLY A 8 1.48 -1.26 -13.68
CA GLY A 8 0.87 -2.54 -13.31
C GLY A 8 1.15 -2.95 -11.86
N ARG A 9 2.39 -2.74 -11.38
CA ARG A 9 2.74 -3.03 -9.97
C ARG A 9 2.09 -2.06 -9.00
N TRP A 10 2.01 -0.78 -9.36
CA TRP A 10 1.34 0.25 -8.59
C TRP A 10 -0.14 -0.06 -8.40
N GLN A 11 -0.86 -0.34 -9.50
CA GLN A 11 -2.29 -0.68 -9.43
C GLN A 11 -2.54 -1.98 -8.64
N HIS A 12 -1.67 -2.97 -8.79
CA HIS A 12 -1.77 -4.20 -8.00
C HIS A 12 -1.62 -3.92 -6.50
N PHE A 13 -0.61 -3.13 -6.13
CA PHE A 13 -0.38 -2.74 -4.74
C PHE A 13 -1.55 -1.94 -4.15
N GLU A 14 -2.05 -0.93 -4.86
CA GLU A 14 -3.21 -0.14 -4.43
C GLU A 14 -4.46 -1.02 -4.25
N GLY A 15 -4.68 -2.00 -5.14
CA GLY A 15 -5.78 -2.94 -5.01
C GLY A 15 -5.68 -3.81 -3.75
N LEU A 16 -4.48 -4.31 -3.44
CA LEU A 16 -4.24 -5.09 -2.23
C LEU A 16 -4.41 -4.25 -0.96
N LEU A 17 -3.85 -3.04 -0.95
CA LEU A 17 -4.01 -2.10 0.17
C LEU A 17 -5.49 -1.79 0.41
N SER A 18 -6.22 -1.43 -0.65
CA SER A 18 -7.65 -1.10 -0.53
C SER A 18 -8.47 -2.27 0.01
N SER A 19 -8.11 -3.51 -0.33
CA SER A 19 -8.74 -4.72 0.22
C SER A 19 -8.49 -4.85 1.73
N VAL A 20 -7.25 -4.64 2.19
CA VAL A 20 -6.90 -4.68 3.61
C VAL A 20 -7.64 -3.59 4.39
N GLU A 21 -7.64 -2.36 3.88
CA GLU A 21 -8.36 -1.23 4.49
C GLU A 21 -9.86 -1.49 4.57
N GLU A 22 -10.45 -2.10 3.54
CA GLU A 22 -11.87 -2.44 3.56
C GLU A 22 -12.17 -3.51 4.60
N ARG A 23 -11.37 -4.58 4.68
CA ARG A 23 -11.52 -5.59 5.73
C ARG A 23 -11.36 -4.99 7.13
N ALA A 24 -10.42 -4.07 7.33
CA ALA A 24 -10.20 -3.42 8.63
C ALA A 24 -11.45 -2.67 9.14
N LYS A 25 -12.27 -2.09 8.25
CA LYS A 25 -13.55 -1.44 8.62
C LYS A 25 -14.59 -2.41 9.17
N HIS A 26 -14.46 -3.70 8.86
CA HIS A 26 -15.41 -4.73 9.28
C HIS A 26 -15.07 -5.36 10.63
N VAL A 27 -13.93 -5.01 11.24
CA VAL A 27 -13.56 -5.46 12.59
C VAL A 27 -14.51 -4.83 13.61
N ASP A 28 -15.26 -5.66 14.34
CA ASP A 28 -16.15 -5.17 15.39
C ASP A 28 -15.35 -4.69 16.61
N ALA A 29 -15.38 -3.38 16.84
CA ALA A 29 -14.73 -2.75 17.99
C ALA A 29 -15.51 -2.95 19.31
N VAL A 30 -16.75 -3.45 19.26
CA VAL A 30 -17.61 -3.65 20.44
C VAL A 30 -17.61 -5.11 20.83
N VAL A 31 -16.82 -5.43 21.84
CA VAL A 31 -16.71 -6.81 22.33
C VAL A 31 -17.83 -7.15 23.33
N ARG A 32 -18.55 -8.26 23.10
CA ARG A 32 -19.79 -8.62 23.84
C ARG A 32 -19.67 -9.90 24.66
N SER A 33 -18.63 -10.69 24.43
CA SER A 33 -18.34 -11.91 25.18
C SER A 33 -16.84 -12.22 25.12
N LYS A 34 -16.38 -13.15 25.97
CA LYS A 34 -15.01 -13.65 25.95
C LYS A 34 -14.65 -14.27 24.59
N GLU A 35 -15.57 -15.03 24.01
CA GLU A 35 -15.40 -15.65 22.69
C GLU A 35 -15.27 -14.58 21.61
N HIS A 36 -16.06 -13.50 21.71
CA HIS A 36 -15.95 -12.37 20.79
C HIS A 36 -14.58 -11.69 20.90
N VAL A 37 -14.00 -11.52 22.11
CA VAL A 37 -12.64 -10.97 22.28
C VAL A 37 -11.62 -11.81 21.49
N ILE A 38 -11.69 -13.14 21.63
CA ILE A 38 -10.74 -14.05 21.00
C ILE A 38 -10.85 -13.98 19.48
N ALA A 39 -12.08 -13.97 18.95
CA ALA A 39 -12.34 -13.83 17.52
C ALA A 39 -11.81 -12.50 16.97
N THR A 40 -12.19 -11.37 17.57
CA THR A 40 -11.72 -10.04 17.15
C THR A 40 -10.19 -9.94 17.19
N ASN A 41 -9.55 -10.52 18.21
CA ASN A 41 -8.08 -10.53 18.29
C ASN A 41 -7.45 -11.35 17.16
N ASN A 42 -8.02 -12.49 16.79
CA ASN A 42 -7.53 -13.28 15.66
C ASN A 42 -7.70 -12.52 14.34
N ASP A 43 -8.85 -11.87 14.13
CA ASP A 43 -9.11 -11.07 12.92
C ASP A 43 -8.09 -9.93 12.79
N ILE A 44 -7.76 -9.26 13.90
CA ILE A 44 -6.73 -8.20 13.94
C ILE A 44 -5.34 -8.77 13.63
N LEU A 45 -4.99 -9.94 14.17
CA LEU A 45 -3.69 -10.57 13.90
C LEU A 45 -3.56 -10.98 12.42
N GLU A 46 -4.63 -11.50 11.82
CA GLU A 46 -4.66 -11.82 10.40
C GLU A 46 -4.53 -10.57 9.52
N LEU A 47 -5.28 -9.51 9.85
CA LEU A 47 -5.20 -8.22 9.14
C LEU A 47 -3.79 -7.63 9.20
N ARG A 48 -3.18 -7.67 10.38
CA ARG A 48 -1.80 -7.22 10.56
C ARG A 48 -0.84 -8.03 9.71
N SER A 49 -0.95 -9.36 9.73
CA SER A 49 -0.09 -10.23 8.92
C SER A 49 -0.26 -9.99 7.42
N GLU A 50 -1.49 -9.72 6.96
CA GLU A 50 -1.76 -9.38 5.57
C GLU A 50 -1.13 -8.04 5.20
N ALA A 51 -1.31 -7.01 6.04
CA ALA A 51 -0.71 -5.69 5.83
C ALA A 51 0.82 -5.74 5.77
N GLU A 52 1.46 -6.47 6.70
CA GLU A 52 2.92 -6.68 6.70
C GLU A 52 3.38 -7.41 5.43
N SER A 53 2.57 -8.31 4.88
CA SER A 53 2.90 -9.00 3.64
C SER A 53 2.93 -8.07 2.41
N LEU A 54 2.34 -6.88 2.51
CA LEU A 54 2.32 -5.88 1.43
C LEU A 54 3.63 -5.09 1.31
N ASP A 55 4.51 -5.12 2.32
CA ASP A 55 5.77 -4.37 2.29
C ASP A 55 6.64 -4.74 1.08
N LYS A 56 6.66 -6.02 0.68
CA LYS A 56 7.40 -6.46 -0.51
C LYS A 56 6.92 -5.80 -1.81
N PHE A 57 5.62 -5.53 -1.92
CA PHE A 57 5.04 -4.91 -3.11
C PHE A 57 5.25 -3.39 -3.08
N LYS A 58 5.20 -2.79 -1.89
CA LYS A 58 5.59 -1.40 -1.67
C LYS A 58 7.04 -1.16 -2.11
N ASP A 59 7.96 -2.02 -1.66
CA ASP A 59 9.38 -1.92 -2.00
C ASP A 59 9.61 -2.08 -3.51
N GLU A 60 8.94 -3.03 -4.15
CA GLU A 60 8.98 -3.20 -5.62
C GLU A 60 8.50 -1.94 -6.36
N VAL A 61 7.40 -1.35 -5.90
CA VAL A 61 6.86 -0.10 -6.44
C VAL A 61 7.85 1.07 -6.28
N VAL A 62 8.44 1.21 -5.09
CA VAL A 62 9.43 2.27 -4.80
C VAL A 62 10.67 2.10 -5.68
N ASP A 63 11.19 0.88 -5.82
CA ASP A 63 12.38 0.62 -6.65
C ASP A 63 12.12 0.91 -8.14
N LEU A 64 10.98 0.46 -8.67
CA LEU A 64 10.60 0.76 -10.06
C LEU A 64 10.40 2.26 -10.28
N SER A 65 9.85 2.96 -9.29
CA SER A 65 9.60 4.40 -9.37
C SER A 65 10.87 5.23 -9.55
N ARG A 66 12.01 4.80 -8.98
CA ARG A 66 13.29 5.50 -9.11
C ARG A 66 13.73 5.59 -10.57
N ASN A 67 13.60 4.49 -11.31
CA ASN A 67 13.96 4.44 -12.72
C ASN A 67 13.00 5.28 -13.58
N VAL A 68 11.71 5.24 -13.27
CA VAL A 68 10.70 6.06 -13.94
C VAL A 68 10.93 7.55 -13.68
N LEU A 69 11.27 7.93 -12.45
CA LEU A 69 11.58 9.32 -12.09
C LEU A 69 12.83 9.85 -12.81
N LEU A 70 13.87 9.03 -12.97
CA LEU A 70 15.06 9.40 -13.73
C LEU A 70 14.68 9.75 -15.18
N PHE A 71 13.88 8.91 -15.83
CA PHE A 71 13.41 9.17 -17.19
C PHE A 71 12.50 10.41 -17.27
N LEU A 72 11.54 10.53 -16.34
CA LEU A 72 10.61 11.67 -16.33
C LEU A 72 11.32 13.00 -16.09
N ARG A 73 12.41 13.05 -15.30
CA ARG A 73 13.15 14.30 -15.10
C ARG A 73 13.78 14.83 -16.39
N GLU A 74 14.23 13.94 -17.26
CA GLU A 74 14.82 14.29 -18.56
C GLU A 74 13.75 14.72 -19.58
N CYS A 75 12.51 14.20 -19.47
CA CYS A 75 11.44 14.48 -20.44
C CYS A 75 10.41 15.52 -19.98
N SER A 76 10.08 15.58 -18.68
CA SER A 76 9.05 16.44 -18.09
C SER A 76 9.21 16.54 -16.56
N ASN A 77 9.82 17.63 -16.10
CA ASN A 77 10.01 17.88 -14.67
C ASN A 77 8.68 17.99 -13.88
N THR A 78 7.60 18.46 -14.53
CA THR A 78 6.26 18.51 -13.93
C THR A 78 5.73 17.11 -13.63
N SER A 79 5.87 16.18 -14.59
CA SER A 79 5.45 14.78 -14.41
C SER A 79 6.28 14.05 -13.36
N ALA A 80 7.59 14.33 -13.32
CA ALA A 80 8.48 13.80 -12.29
C ALA A 80 8.10 14.27 -10.88
N THR A 81 7.78 15.56 -10.72
CA THR A 81 7.33 16.12 -9.43
C THR A 81 6.02 15.49 -8.98
N ALA A 82 5.03 15.38 -9.87
CA ALA A 82 3.73 14.79 -9.55
C ALA A 82 3.85 13.32 -9.10
N LEU A 83 4.72 12.53 -9.75
CA LEU A 83 4.98 11.15 -9.34
C LEU A 83 5.71 11.08 -8.00
N ALA A 84 6.71 11.95 -7.78
CA ALA A 84 7.43 12.01 -6.52
C ALA A 84 6.51 12.35 -5.34
N ASP A 85 5.56 13.27 -5.52
CA ASP A 85 4.57 13.62 -4.49
C ASP A 85 3.65 12.44 -4.16
N LYS A 86 3.21 11.68 -5.18
CA LYS A 86 2.42 10.46 -4.96
C LYS A 86 3.19 9.39 -4.19
N LEU A 87 4.47 9.19 -4.50
CA LEU A 87 5.34 8.24 -3.78
C LEU A 87 5.56 8.67 -2.33
N LYS A 88 5.76 9.97 -2.10
CA LYS A 88 5.88 10.52 -0.75
C LYS A 88 4.60 10.34 0.06
N HIS A 89 3.43 10.50 -0.57
CA HIS A 89 2.16 10.22 0.07
C HIS A 89 2.03 8.74 0.43
N LEU A 90 2.42 7.84 -0.48
CA LEU A 90 2.44 6.39 -0.24
C LEU A 90 3.34 6.00 0.94
N GLU A 91 4.57 6.51 0.99
CA GLU A 91 5.48 6.31 2.13
C GLU A 91 4.89 6.86 3.44
N GLY A 92 4.26 8.03 3.40
CA GLY A 92 3.70 8.68 4.58
C GLY A 92 2.42 8.01 5.12
N THR A 93 1.60 7.45 4.25
CA THR A 93 0.38 6.71 4.64
C THR A 93 0.73 5.34 5.24
N TYR A 94 1.79 4.68 4.74
CA TYR A 94 2.24 3.38 5.25
C TYR A 94 3.07 3.43 6.55
N GLN A 95 3.55 4.62 6.96
CA GLN A 95 4.29 4.78 8.22
C GLN A 95 3.41 5.03 9.45
N ARG A 96 2.11 5.28 9.27
CA ARG A 96 1.14 5.53 10.35
C ARG A 96 0.45 4.26 10.80
#